data_AF-A0A0P7C8U2-F1
#
_entry.id   AF-A0A0P7C8U2-F1
#
_cell.length_a   1.000
_cell.length_b   1.000
_cell.length_c   1.000
_cell.angle_alpha   90.00
_cell.angle_beta   90.00
_cell.angle_gamma   90.00
#
_symmetry.space_group_name_H-M   'P 1'
#
loop_
_entity.id
_entity.type
_entity.pdbx_description
1 polymer ?
#
loop_
_entity_poly.entity_id
_entity_poly.type
_entity_poly.pdbx_seq_one_letter_code
_entity_poly.pdbx_strand_id
1 'polypeptide(L)'
;MWLKGNKTSPRFNYTIESDRLLDRVQYIKKGKKKTITGFDTSLDECNRRFEWRGKGLLHLLRSRWEIIENHRKENWALIYFEKTLFTPEGYDVISKNKELTKDQLNSIRAKISQLTLEKELVSIPHFDNP
;
A
#
# COMPACT_ATOMS: atom_id res chain seq x y z
N MET A 1 7.26 3.83 1.23
CA MET A 1 8.27 2.81 0.84
C MET A 1 8.89 3.04 -0.56
N TRP A 2 8.17 3.66 -1.49
CA TRP A 2 8.44 3.63 -2.94
C TRP A 2 9.28 4.80 -3.47
N LEU A 3 9.21 5.95 -2.80
CA LEU A 3 9.76 7.24 -3.26
C LEU A 3 11.27 7.26 -3.51
N LYS A 4 12.03 6.27 -3.03
CA LYS A 4 13.46 6.10 -3.39
C LYS A 4 13.66 5.70 -4.86
N GLY A 5 12.61 5.36 -5.60
CA GLY A 5 12.67 5.00 -7.03
C GLY A 5 13.32 3.65 -7.35
N ASN A 6 13.86 2.95 -6.35
CA ASN A 6 14.57 1.68 -6.53
C ASN A 6 13.67 0.43 -6.46
N LYS A 7 12.36 0.62 -6.32
CA LYS A 7 11.32 -0.41 -6.38
C LYS A 7 10.20 0.08 -7.29
N THR A 8 9.80 -0.74 -8.27
CA THR A 8 8.77 -0.40 -9.26
C THR A 8 7.75 -1.53 -9.39
N SER A 9 6.65 -1.28 -10.09
CA SER A 9 5.53 -2.21 -10.27
C SER A 9 5.05 -2.88 -8.97
N PRO A 10 4.75 -2.11 -7.89
CA PRO A 10 4.25 -2.69 -6.66
C PRO A 10 2.89 -3.37 -6.89
N ARG A 11 2.69 -4.54 -6.28
CA ARG A 11 1.42 -5.28 -6.28
C ARG A 11 1.16 -5.83 -4.88
N PHE A 12 0.00 -5.52 -4.34
CA PHE A 12 -0.46 -5.99 -3.03
C PHE A 12 -1.47 -7.11 -3.26
N ASN A 13 -1.26 -8.26 -2.63
CA ASN A 13 -2.17 -9.40 -2.74
C ASN A 13 -2.49 -9.87 -1.34
N TYR A 14 -3.78 -9.86 -1.01
CA TYR A 14 -4.27 -10.28 0.30
C TYR A 14 -5.07 -11.58 0.16
N THR A 15 -4.89 -12.49 1.10
CA THR A 15 -5.68 -13.73 1.21
C THR A 15 -6.18 -13.83 2.64
N ILE A 16 -7.48 -14.10 2.81
CA ILE A 16 -8.07 -14.30 4.14
C ILE A 16 -7.57 -15.64 4.68
N GLU A 17 -6.92 -15.61 5.84
CA GLU A 17 -6.46 -16.79 6.57
C GLU A 17 -6.94 -16.72 8.02
N SER A 18 -8.04 -17.42 8.32
CA SER A 18 -8.69 -17.39 9.63
C SER A 18 -9.09 -15.97 10.06
N ASP A 19 -8.42 -15.43 11.08
CA ASP A 19 -8.65 -14.13 11.71
C ASP A 19 -7.71 -13.03 11.19
N ARG A 20 -6.89 -13.33 10.18
CA ARG A 20 -5.84 -12.45 9.64
C ARG A 20 -5.83 -12.45 8.12
N LEU A 21 -5.09 -11.51 7.54
CA LEU A 21 -4.85 -11.45 6.11
C LEU A 21 -3.40 -11.83 5.82
N LEU A 22 -3.16 -12.87 5.03
CA LEU A 22 -1.86 -13.10 4.42
C LEU A 22 -1.61 -12.02 3.38
N ASP A 23 -0.59 -11.20 3.59
CA ASP A 23 -0.16 -10.15 2.69
C ASP A 23 1.08 -10.58 1.90
N ARG A 24 1.03 -10.41 0.58
CA ARG A 24 2.13 -10.63 -0.36
C ARG A 24 2.34 -9.38 -1.21
N VAL A 25 3.29 -8.56 -0.80
CA VAL A 25 3.75 -7.39 -1.55
C VAL A 25 4.84 -7.78 -2.54
N GLN A 26 4.54 -7.69 -3.84
CA GLN A 26 5.49 -7.94 -4.93
C GLN A 26 5.96 -6.62 -5.55
N TYR A 27 7.22 -6.57 -5.99
CA TYR A 27 7.78 -5.42 -6.69
C TYR A 27 9.00 -5.83 -7.51
N ILE A 28 9.43 -4.98 -8.44
CA ILE A 28 10.68 -5.12 -9.19
C ILE A 28 11.77 -4.29 -8.53
N LYS A 29 12.95 -4.88 -8.31
CA LYS A 29 14.16 -4.18 -7.83
C LYS A 29 15.37 -4.70 -8.59
N LYS A 30 16.10 -3.80 -9.25
CA LYS A 30 17.24 -4.15 -10.13
C LYS A 30 16.86 -5.22 -11.16
N GLY A 31 15.72 -5.03 -11.85
CA GLY A 31 15.20 -5.96 -12.86
C GLY A 31 14.68 -7.31 -12.34
N LYS A 32 14.77 -7.59 -11.04
CA LYS A 32 14.34 -8.86 -10.44
C LYS A 32 13.05 -8.71 -9.66
N LYS A 33 12.14 -9.66 -9.84
CA LYS A 33 10.93 -9.78 -9.00
C LYS A 33 11.33 -10.10 -7.57
N LYS A 34 10.79 -9.36 -6.62
CA LYS A 34 10.93 -9.56 -5.17
C LYS A 34 9.56 -9.69 -4.54
N THR A 35 9.50 -10.33 -3.38
CA THR A 35 8.27 -10.51 -2.62
C THR A 35 8.58 -10.34 -1.13
N ILE A 36 7.75 -9.57 -0.45
CA ILE A 36 7.65 -9.49 1.00
C ILE A 36 6.38 -10.23 1.38
N THR A 37 6.42 -11.00 2.46
CA THR A 37 5.26 -11.74 2.95
C THR A 37 5.11 -11.53 4.44
N GLY A 38 3.89 -11.33 4.88
CA GLY A 38 3.52 -11.13 6.27
C GLY A 38 2.04 -11.39 6.51
N PHE A 39 1.60 -11.10 7.73
CA PHE A 39 0.21 -11.18 8.12
C PHE A 39 -0.25 -9.83 8.66
N ASP A 40 -1.40 -9.35 8.19
CA ASP A 40 -2.11 -8.24 8.78
C ASP A 40 -3.14 -8.75 9.77
N THR A 41 -3.09 -8.23 11.00
CA THR A 41 -4.07 -8.47 12.05
C THR A 41 -4.82 -7.18 12.30
N SER A 42 -6.15 -7.22 12.31
CA SER A 42 -6.94 -6.02 12.57
C SER A 42 -6.75 -5.53 14.01
N LEU A 43 -6.70 -4.22 14.19
CA LEU A 43 -6.56 -3.52 15.47
C LEU A 43 -7.87 -2.85 15.91
N ASP A 44 -8.91 -2.91 15.10
CA ASP A 44 -10.22 -2.33 15.41
C ASP A 44 -11.36 -3.19 14.87
N GLU A 45 -12.55 -3.03 15.43
CA GLU A 45 -13.74 -3.79 15.01
C GLU A 45 -14.21 -3.42 13.58
N CYS A 46 -13.81 -2.24 13.09
CA CYS A 46 -14.18 -1.73 11.78
C CYS A 46 -13.31 -2.28 10.64
N ASN A 47 -12.27 -3.07 10.93
CA ASN A 47 -11.28 -3.55 9.97
C ASN A 47 -10.66 -2.42 9.13
N ARG A 48 -10.31 -1.29 9.77
CA ARG A 48 -9.62 -0.17 9.11
C ARG A 48 -8.16 -0.04 9.50
N ARG A 49 -7.78 -0.42 10.72
CA ARG A 49 -6.41 -0.36 11.21
C ARG A 49 -5.85 -1.77 11.35
N PHE A 50 -4.59 -1.94 10.97
CA PHE A 50 -3.93 -3.23 10.93
C PHE A 50 -2.50 -3.13 11.46
N GLU A 51 -2.07 -4.18 12.16
CA GLU A 51 -0.66 -4.45 12.42
C GLU A 51 -0.19 -5.55 11.48
N TRP A 52 0.72 -5.19 10.58
CA TRP A 52 1.46 -6.10 9.74
C TRP A 52 2.62 -6.71 10.52
N ARG A 53 2.81 -8.02 10.40
CA ARG A 53 3.98 -8.74 10.90
C ARG A 53 4.60 -9.61 9.81
N GLY A 54 5.90 -9.50 9.62
CA GLY A 54 6.60 -10.28 8.59
C GLY A 54 6.53 -11.79 8.84
N LYS A 55 6.70 -12.56 7.76
CA LYS A 55 6.79 -14.03 7.81
C LYS A 55 8.24 -14.49 7.64
N GLY A 56 8.60 -15.61 8.27
CA GLY A 56 9.95 -16.21 8.17
C GLY A 56 11.02 -15.31 8.78
N LEU A 57 12.06 -14.98 8.01
CA LEU A 57 13.16 -14.11 8.48
C LEU A 57 12.69 -12.69 8.86
N LEU A 58 11.51 -12.26 8.39
CA LEU A 58 10.96 -10.94 8.68
C LEU A 58 10.06 -10.92 9.92
N HIS A 59 9.95 -12.00 10.70
CA HIS A 59 8.98 -12.12 11.81
C HIS A 59 9.18 -11.14 12.97
N LEU A 60 10.34 -10.49 13.05
CA LEU A 60 10.62 -9.41 14.01
C LEU A 60 10.17 -8.04 13.50
N LEU A 61 9.93 -7.89 12.20
CA LEU A 61 9.47 -6.65 11.61
C LEU A 61 7.97 -6.48 11.79
N ARG A 62 7.58 -5.28 12.18
CA ARG A 62 6.19 -4.86 12.33
C ARG A 62 5.98 -3.52 11.64
N SER A 63 4.77 -3.30 11.15
CA SER A 63 4.31 -2.02 10.62
C SER A 63 2.85 -1.86 10.96
N ARG A 64 2.42 -0.64 11.30
CA ARG A 64 1.00 -0.33 11.43
C ARG A 64 0.57 0.51 10.24
N TRP A 65 -0.64 0.26 9.78
CA TRP A 65 -1.23 0.98 8.67
C TRP A 65 -2.75 1.01 8.81
N GLU A 66 -3.35 1.97 8.13
CA GLU A 66 -4.79 2.17 8.18
C GLU A 66 -5.36 2.60 6.83
N ILE A 67 -6.62 2.22 6.60
CA ILE A 67 -7.42 2.65 5.46
C ILE A 67 -8.06 3.99 5.82
N ILE A 68 -7.58 5.07 5.21
CA ILE A 68 -8.12 6.42 5.38
C ILE A 68 -9.39 6.60 4.55
N GLU A 69 -9.33 6.21 3.27
CA GLU A 69 -10.44 6.28 2.33
C GLU A 69 -10.59 4.95 1.58
N ASN A 70 -11.84 4.51 1.37
CA ASN A 70 -12.15 3.27 0.66
C ASN A 70 -13.24 3.49 -0.40
N HIS A 71 -12.81 3.81 -1.62
CA HIS A 71 -13.70 4.07 -2.75
C HIS A 71 -13.98 2.78 -3.52
N ARG A 72 -14.76 1.86 -2.91
CA ARG A 72 -15.03 0.52 -3.47
C ARG A 72 -15.61 0.55 -4.89
N LYS A 73 -16.49 1.50 -5.20
CA LYS A 73 -17.09 1.65 -6.54
C LYS A 73 -16.07 2.08 -7.59
N GLU A 74 -15.09 2.88 -7.19
CA GLU A 74 -14.04 3.41 -8.05
C GLU A 74 -12.75 2.57 -7.96
N ASN A 75 -12.76 1.45 -7.22
CA ASN A 75 -11.67 0.49 -7.11
C ASN A 75 -10.31 1.05 -6.63
N TRP A 76 -10.32 2.13 -5.83
CA TRP A 76 -9.11 2.68 -5.21
C TRP A 76 -9.28 2.92 -3.70
N ALA A 77 -8.16 3.01 -2.99
CA ALA A 77 -8.10 3.33 -1.57
C ALA A 77 -6.88 4.22 -1.27
N LEU A 78 -7.01 5.05 -0.25
CA LEU A 78 -5.89 5.78 0.36
C LEU A 78 -5.54 5.09 1.68
N ILE A 79 -4.30 4.68 1.81
CA ILE A 79 -3.77 4.08 3.04
C ILE A 79 -2.69 4.96 3.64
N TYR A 80 -2.66 5.03 4.96
CA TYR A 80 -1.57 5.59 5.75
C TYR A 80 -0.76 4.46 6.36
N PHE A 81 0.56 4.61 6.44
CA PHE A 81 1.45 3.72 7.17
C PHE A 81 2.33 4.51 8.15
N GLU A 82 2.43 4.00 9.37
CA GLU A 82 3.25 4.59 10.42
C GLU A 82 4.75 4.45 10.11
N LYS A 83 5.56 5.31 10.72
CA LYS A 83 7.02 5.21 10.67
C LYS A 83 7.49 3.91 11.32
N THR A 84 8.43 3.23 10.68
CA THR A 84 9.16 2.09 11.24
C THR A 84 10.66 2.42 11.37
N LEU A 85 11.45 1.49 11.91
CA LEU A 85 12.91 1.61 11.91
C LEU A 85 13.51 1.65 10.50
N PHE A 86 12.78 1.19 9.48
CA PHE A 86 13.29 1.03 8.11
C PHE A 86 12.60 1.92 7.08
N THR A 87 11.44 2.49 7.43
CA THR A 87 10.63 3.32 6.54
C THR A 87 10.12 4.56 7.27
N PRO A 88 10.15 5.75 6.66
CA PRO A 88 9.38 6.87 7.16
C PRO A 88 7.89 6.54 7.11
N GLU A 89 7.07 7.30 7.83
CA GLU A 89 5.62 7.29 7.62
C GLU A 89 5.26 7.78 6.20
N GLY A 90 4.04 7.50 5.76
CA GLY A 90 3.57 8.03 4.50
C GLY A 90 2.21 7.50 4.08
N TYR A 91 1.84 7.85 2.85
CA TYR A 91 0.56 7.54 2.26
C TYR A 91 0.78 6.85 0.93
N ASP A 92 -0.01 5.82 0.65
CA ASP A 92 -0.09 5.20 -0.66
C ASP A 92 -1.53 5.29 -1.17
N VAL A 93 -1.69 5.65 -2.43
CA VAL A 93 -2.95 5.45 -3.16
C VAL A 93 -2.81 4.15 -3.93
N ILE A 94 -3.66 3.19 -3.61
CA ILE A 94 -3.69 1.87 -4.26
C ILE A 94 -4.96 1.70 -5.07
N SER A 95 -4.87 0.98 -6.19
CA SER A 95 -5.97 0.72 -7.09
C SER A 95 -5.97 -0.73 -7.54
N LYS A 96 -7.17 -1.32 -7.73
CA LYS A 96 -7.29 -2.62 -8.39
C LYS A 96 -7.04 -2.51 -9.90
N ASN A 97 -7.29 -1.34 -10.47
CA ASN A 97 -7.01 -1.05 -11.87
C ASN A 97 -5.54 -0.65 -12.01
N LYS A 98 -4.88 -1.19 -13.04
CA LYS A 98 -3.48 -0.85 -13.35
C LYS A 98 -3.31 0.66 -13.65
N GLU A 99 -4.31 1.25 -14.30
CA GLU A 99 -4.33 2.67 -14.64
C GLU A 99 -5.56 3.33 -14.02
N LEU A 100 -5.41 4.58 -13.61
CA LEU A 100 -6.49 5.42 -13.11
C LEU A 100 -6.99 6.32 -14.24
N THR A 101 -8.30 6.50 -14.32
CA THR A 101 -8.88 7.50 -15.23
C THR A 101 -8.52 8.91 -14.76
N LYS A 102 -8.64 9.89 -15.67
CA LYS A 102 -8.44 11.31 -15.33
C LYS A 102 -9.38 11.75 -14.19
N ASP A 103 -10.63 11.30 -14.22
CA ASP A 103 -11.62 11.65 -13.19
C ASP A 103 -11.28 11.05 -11.82
N GLN A 104 -10.81 9.80 -11.80
CA GLN A 104 -10.32 9.17 -10.57
C GLN A 104 -9.11 9.95 -10.02
N LEU A 105 -8.13 10.29 -10.87
CA LEU A 105 -6.98 11.09 -10.46
C LEU A 105 -7.38 12.45 -9.90
N ASN A 106 -8.34 13.13 -10.52
CA ASN A 106 -8.85 14.42 -10.04
C ASN A 106 -9.56 14.28 -8.69
N SER A 107 -10.40 13.25 -8.52
CA SER A 107 -11.06 12.93 -7.25
C SER A 107 -10.06 12.65 -6.13
N ILE A 108 -9.06 11.82 -6.41
CA ILE A 108 -7.98 11.49 -5.46
C ILE A 108 -7.21 12.76 -5.06
N ARG A 109 -6.83 13.61 -6.02
CA ARG A 109 -6.12 14.87 -5.75
C ARG A 109 -6.95 15.82 -4.89
N ALA A 110 -8.24 15.97 -5.19
CA ALA A 110 -9.15 16.80 -4.40
C ALA A 110 -9.25 16.30 -2.96
N LYS A 111 -9.33 14.98 -2.75
CA LYS A 111 -9.38 14.36 -1.43
C LYS A 111 -8.08 14.53 -0.64
N ILE A 112 -6.94 14.33 -1.27
CA ILE A 112 -5.63 14.49 -0.62
C ILE A 112 -5.41 15.95 -0.20
N SER A 113 -5.85 16.91 -1.02
CA SER A 113 -5.81 18.34 -0.67
C SER A 113 -6.64 18.65 0.58
N GLN A 114 -7.81 18.01 0.75
CA GLN A 114 -8.65 18.16 1.96
C GLN A 114 -7.98 17.61 3.22
N LEU A 115 -7.12 16.60 3.10
CA LEU A 115 -6.40 15.99 4.22
C LEU A 115 -5.16 16.78 4.66
N THR A 116 -4.96 18.00 4.13
CA THR A 116 -3.78 18.85 4.40
C THR A 116 -2.46 18.15 4.09
N LEU A 117 -2.48 17.20 3.17
CA LEU A 117 -1.27 16.59 2.65
C LEU A 117 -0.67 17.56 1.63
N GLU A 118 0.22 18.44 2.10
CA GLU A 118 0.97 19.40 1.24
C GLU A 118 1.90 18.71 0.23
N LYS A 119 1.93 17.37 0.18
CA LYS A 119 2.89 16.59 -0.59
C LYS A 119 2.29 16.16 -1.92
N GLU A 120 3.06 16.36 -2.98
CA GLU A 120 2.68 15.94 -4.32
C GLU A 120 2.57 14.41 -4.43
N LEU A 121 1.54 13.96 -5.15
CA LEU A 121 1.40 12.57 -5.55
C LEU A 121 2.48 12.22 -6.57
N VAL A 122 3.31 11.23 -6.24
CA VAL A 122 4.28 10.65 -7.16
C VAL A 122 3.73 9.35 -7.73
N SER A 123 3.54 9.30 -9.04
CA SER A 123 3.17 8.05 -9.72
C SER A 123 4.35 7.08 -9.70
N ILE A 124 4.10 5.84 -9.28
CA ILE A 124 5.12 4.79 -9.29
C ILE A 124 5.05 4.07 -10.64
N PRO A 125 6.17 3.97 -11.39
CA PRO A 125 6.18 3.30 -12.68
C PRO A 125 5.68 1.85 -12.56
N HIS A 126 4.71 1.50 -13.40
CA HIS A 126 4.27 0.13 -13.59
C HIS A 126 4.70 -0.36 -14.96
N PHE A 127 5.63 -1.31 -14.98
CA PHE A 127 6.01 -2.01 -16.18
C PHE A 127 5.24 -3.32 -16.22
N ASP A 128 4.51 -3.55 -17.32
CA ASP A 128 4.26 -4.91 -17.75
C ASP A 128 5.63 -5.46 -18.10
N ASN A 129 6.10 -6.47 -17.38
CA ASN A 129 7.29 -7.15 -17.88
C ASN A 129 6.95 -7.72 -19.28
N PRO A 130 7.88 -7.65 -20.24
CA PRO A 130 7.80 -8.44 -21.47
C PRO A 130 7.78 -9.94 -21.16
#